data_AF-A0A336LJC1-F1
#
_entry.id   AF-A0A336LJC1-F1
#
_cell.length_a   1.000
_cell.length_b   1.000
_cell.length_c   1.000
_cell.angle_alpha   90.00
_cell.angle_beta   90.00
_cell.angle_gamma   90.00
#
_symmetry.space_group_name_H-M   'P 1'
#
loop_
_entity.id
_entity.type
_entity.pdbx_description
1 polymer ?
#
loop_
_entity_poly.entity_id
_entity_poly.type
_entity_poly.pdbx_seq_one_letter_code
_entity_poly.pdbx_strand_id
1 'polypeptide(L)'
;MDRNSIFVQPEGAPPTFDKDDSLPPLPLPKLEETLERYFDSLKPFGTELELKNTRKLLDDFKNNEGKKLHAFIEEKARKSKNWVEDWWENLAYLSIRLPLIPCCLMATTVIGESVGIPETPEHFLKTVA
;
A
#
# COMPACT_ATOMS: atom_id res chain seq x y z
N MET A 1 -0.31 24.98 -12.95
CA MET A 1 0.88 25.22 -12.12
C MET A 1 1.96 24.28 -12.65
N ASP A 2 3.14 24.78 -13.01
CA ASP A 2 4.21 23.92 -13.51
C ASP A 2 4.82 23.15 -12.33
N ARG A 3 4.67 21.82 -12.32
CA ARG A 3 5.19 20.94 -11.26
C ARG A 3 6.71 21.00 -11.13
N ASN A 4 7.42 21.39 -12.21
CA ASN A 4 8.87 21.53 -12.20
C ASN A 4 9.35 22.83 -11.53
N SER A 5 8.48 23.81 -11.33
CA SER A 5 8.85 25.07 -10.67
C SER A 5 8.85 24.99 -9.15
N ILE A 6 8.48 23.84 -8.58
CA ILE A 6 8.30 23.65 -7.12
C ILE A 6 9.60 23.16 -6.45
N PHE A 7 10.46 22.43 -7.18
CA PHE A 7 11.63 21.77 -6.61
C PHE A 7 12.92 22.32 -7.21
N VAL A 8 13.90 22.63 -6.34
CA VAL A 8 15.24 23.03 -6.78
C VAL A 8 15.97 21.78 -7.25
N GLN A 9 16.39 21.77 -8.52
CA GLN A 9 17.14 20.68 -9.11
C GLN A 9 18.59 21.09 -9.39
N PRO A 10 19.57 20.18 -9.25
CA PRO A 10 20.92 20.40 -9.74
C PRO A 10 20.95 20.69 -11.24
N GLU A 11 21.91 21.48 -11.67
CA GLU A 11 22.08 21.81 -13.08
C GLU A 11 22.32 20.54 -13.92
N GLY A 12 21.53 20.34 -14.97
CA GLY A 12 21.59 19.16 -15.84
C GLY A 12 20.82 17.92 -15.34
N ALA A 13 20.17 17.98 -14.18
CA ALA A 13 19.31 16.89 -13.71
C ALA A 13 18.01 16.81 -14.53
N PRO A 14 17.45 15.60 -14.75
CA PRO A 14 16.13 15.46 -15.36
C PRO A 14 15.03 16.01 -14.45
N PRO A 15 13.90 16.51 -15.01
CA PRO A 15 12.77 16.97 -14.22
C PRO A 15 12.24 15.89 -13.28
N THR A 16 11.89 16.24 -12.04
CA THR A 16 11.51 15.29 -10.98
C THR A 16 10.37 14.36 -11.39
N PHE A 17 9.44 14.86 -12.21
CA PHE A 17 8.20 14.18 -12.59
C PHE A 17 8.16 13.76 -14.06
N ASP A 18 9.32 13.70 -14.74
CA ASP A 18 9.38 13.38 -16.17
C ASP A 18 8.84 11.98 -16.51
N LYS A 19 8.80 11.06 -15.52
CA LYS A 19 8.26 9.71 -15.66
C LYS A 19 6.82 9.53 -15.21
N ASP A 20 6.26 10.47 -14.44
CA ASP A 20 4.94 10.31 -13.80
C ASP A 20 3.88 9.84 -14.79
N ASP A 21 3.80 10.51 -15.94
CA ASP A 21 2.76 10.23 -16.94
C ASP A 21 2.98 8.89 -17.65
N SER A 22 4.24 8.44 -17.76
CA SER A 22 4.64 7.19 -18.44
C SER A 22 4.44 5.92 -17.63
N LEU A 23 4.21 6.04 -16.31
CA LEU A 23 3.99 4.87 -15.45
C LEU A 23 2.75 4.08 -15.89
N PRO A 24 2.82 2.73 -15.89
CA PRO A 24 1.68 1.89 -16.26
C PRO A 24 0.56 2.01 -15.22
N PRO A 25 -0.70 1.76 -15.61
CA PRO A 25 -1.78 1.64 -14.65
C PRO A 25 -1.54 0.51 -13.64
N LEU A 26 -2.06 0.66 -12.42
CA LEU A 26 -2.01 -0.38 -11.40
C LEU A 26 -2.76 -1.62 -11.90
N PRO A 27 -2.11 -2.80 -11.99
CA PRO A 27 -2.78 -4.00 -12.46
C PRO A 27 -3.86 -4.47 -11.48
N LEU A 28 -4.91 -5.08 -12.02
CA LEU A 28 -5.94 -5.78 -11.24
C LEU A 28 -5.72 -7.30 -11.39
N PRO A 29 -5.37 -8.03 -10.32
CA PRO A 29 -5.26 -9.48 -10.36
C PRO A 29 -6.60 -10.15 -10.68
N LYS A 30 -6.57 -11.33 -11.30
CA LYS A 30 -7.79 -12.12 -11.53
C LYS A 30 -8.38 -12.59 -10.20
N LEU A 31 -9.71 -12.62 -10.10
CA LEU A 31 -10.43 -13.09 -8.92
C LEU A 31 -9.93 -14.47 -8.45
N GLU A 32 -9.76 -15.43 -9.36
CA GLU A 32 -9.31 -16.78 -9.02
C GLU A 32 -7.92 -16.80 -8.37
N GLU A 33 -7.00 -15.99 -8.90
CA GLU A 33 -5.64 -15.90 -8.36
C GLU A 33 -5.67 -15.26 -6.97
N THR A 34 -6.48 -14.22 -6.77
CA THR A 34 -6.66 -13.59 -5.47
C THR A 34 -7.22 -14.58 -4.44
N LEU A 35 -8.23 -15.38 -4.81
CA LEU A 35 -8.84 -16.34 -3.90
C LEU A 35 -7.90 -17.49 -3.54
N GLU A 36 -7.09 -17.99 -4.48
CA GLU A 36 -6.12 -19.04 -4.17
C GLU A 36 -4.99 -18.53 -3.27
N ARG A 37 -4.46 -17.32 -3.56
CA ARG A 37 -3.44 -16.69 -2.70
C ARG A 37 -3.98 -16.40 -1.29
N TYR A 38 -5.24 -15.98 -1.20
CA TYR A 38 -5.92 -15.82 0.09
C TYR A 38 -6.02 -17.16 0.82
N PHE A 39 -6.47 -18.22 0.16
CA PHE A 39 -6.54 -19.56 0.78
C PHE A 39 -5.16 -20.05 1.27
N ASP A 40 -4.13 -19.88 0.44
CA ASP A 40 -2.76 -20.24 0.79
C ASP A 40 -2.26 -19.49 2.04
N SER A 41 -2.61 -18.20 2.17
CA SER A 41 -2.24 -17.39 3.34
C SER A 41 -2.87 -17.89 4.65
N LEU A 42 -3.97 -18.64 4.58
CA LEU A 42 -4.69 -19.16 5.76
C LEU A 42 -4.15 -20.50 6.23
N LYS A 43 -3.48 -21.27 5.37
CA LYS A 43 -2.99 -22.63 5.68
C LYS A 43 -2.16 -22.71 6.96
N PRO A 44 -1.29 -21.74 7.30
CA PRO A 44 -0.51 -21.80 8.55
C PRO A 44 -1.34 -21.62 9.82
N PHE A 45 -2.55 -21.08 9.72
CA PHE A 45 -3.36 -20.67 10.87
C PHE A 45 -4.64 -21.50 11.05
N GLY A 46 -5.16 -22.08 9.97
CA GLY A 46 -6.43 -22.80 9.98
C GLY A 46 -6.29 -24.28 10.30
N THR A 47 -7.21 -24.80 11.10
CA THR A 47 -7.42 -26.25 11.26
C THR A 47 -7.96 -26.87 9.97
N GLU A 48 -7.86 -28.19 9.81
CA GLU A 48 -8.39 -28.90 8.63
C GLU A 48 -9.88 -28.61 8.39
N LEU A 49 -10.68 -28.55 9.46
CA LEU A 49 -12.11 -28.27 9.37
C LEU A 49 -12.37 -26.83 8.89
N GLU A 50 -11.65 -25.86 9.44
CA GLU A 50 -11.77 -24.45 9.04
C GLU A 50 -11.32 -24.23 7.59
N LEU A 51 -10.21 -24.83 7.18
CA LEU A 51 -9.72 -24.74 5.80
C LEU A 51 -10.70 -25.39 4.83
N LYS A 52 -11.29 -26.55 5.17
CA LYS A 52 -12.32 -27.18 4.34
C LYS A 52 -13.56 -26.28 4.19
N ASN A 53 -14.01 -25.66 5.28
CA ASN A 53 -15.13 -24.73 5.26
C ASN A 53 -14.81 -23.48 4.43
N THR A 54 -13.62 -22.90 4.60
CA THR A 54 -13.16 -21.74 3.83
C THR A 54 -13.09 -22.06 2.34
N ARG A 55 -12.60 -23.23 1.94
CA ARG A 55 -12.57 -23.64 0.53
C ARG A 55 -13.96 -23.61 -0.11
N LYS A 56 -14.97 -24.09 0.61
CA LYS A 56 -16.36 -24.04 0.17
C LYS A 56 -16.86 -22.60 0.04
N LEU A 57 -16.60 -21.75 1.04
CA LEU A 57 -16.99 -20.34 1.01
C LEU A 57 -16.35 -19.57 -0.15
N LEU A 58 -15.09 -19.85 -0.47
CA LEU A 58 -14.39 -19.21 -1.59
C LEU A 58 -14.98 -19.63 -2.94
N ASP A 59 -15.34 -20.91 -3.10
CA ASP A 59 -16.01 -21.37 -4.32
C ASP A 59 -17.42 -20.76 -4.46
N ASP A 60 -18.19 -20.72 -3.36
CA ASP A 60 -19.50 -20.06 -3.32
C ASP A 60 -19.37 -18.56 -3.64
N PHE A 61 -18.38 -17.87 -3.08
CA PHE A 61 -18.12 -16.45 -3.35
C PHE A 61 -17.74 -16.22 -4.81
N LYS A 62 -16.80 -17.00 -5.35
CA LYS A 62 -16.35 -16.92 -6.73
C LYS A 62 -17.51 -17.04 -7.72
N ASN A 63 -18.42 -17.99 -7.48
CA ASN A 63 -19.51 -18.30 -8.39
C ASN A 63 -20.74 -17.38 -8.21
N ASN A 64 -20.82 -16.62 -7.12
CA ASN A 64 -21.93 -15.71 -6.81
C ASN A 64 -21.49 -14.24 -6.76
N GLU A 65 -21.44 -13.65 -5.57
CA GLU A 65 -21.22 -12.21 -5.39
C GLU A 65 -19.82 -11.76 -5.80
N GLY A 66 -18.81 -12.61 -5.63
CA GLY A 66 -17.43 -12.30 -5.99
C GLY A 66 -17.25 -11.93 -7.46
N LYS A 67 -17.92 -12.64 -8.37
CA LYS A 67 -17.88 -12.31 -9.80
C LYS A 67 -18.51 -10.94 -10.10
N LYS A 68 -19.63 -10.62 -9.46
CA LYS A 68 -20.30 -9.32 -9.64
C LYS A 68 -19.44 -8.18 -9.11
N LEU A 69 -18.89 -8.35 -7.91
CA LEU A 69 -18.00 -7.38 -7.27
C LEU A 69 -16.71 -7.17 -8.07
N HIS A 70 -16.11 -8.25 -8.58
CA HIS A 70 -14.91 -8.15 -9.39
C HIS A 70 -15.16 -7.39 -10.70
N ALA A 71 -16.30 -7.62 -11.37
CA ALA A 71 -16.66 -6.87 -12.57
C ALA A 71 -16.80 -5.35 -12.32
N PHE A 72 -17.29 -4.94 -11.13
CA PHE A 72 -17.30 -3.53 -10.77
C PHE A 72 -15.88 -2.95 -10.59
N ILE A 73 -14.95 -3.73 -10.03
CA ILE A 73 -13.56 -3.30 -9.85
C ILE A 73 -12.82 -3.27 -11.19
N GLU A 74 -13.07 -4.23 -12.09
CA GLU A 74 -12.56 -4.20 -13.47
C GLU A 74 -12.99 -2.92 -14.19
N GLU A 75 -14.25 -2.52 -14.02
CA GLU A 75 -14.76 -1.28 -14.61
C GLU A 75 -14.11 -0.03 -14.02
N LYS A 76 -13.89 0.01 -12.70
CA LYS A 76 -13.16 1.11 -12.05
C LYS A 76 -11.72 1.14 -12.54
N ALA A 77 -11.04 0.00 -12.59
CA ALA A 77 -9.66 -0.13 -13.01
C ALA A 77 -9.43 0.32 -14.46
N ARG A 78 -10.38 0.05 -15.35
CA ARG A 78 -10.34 0.54 -16.74
C ARG A 78 -10.38 2.08 -16.85
N LYS A 79 -10.95 2.76 -15.87
CA LYS A 79 -11.17 4.23 -15.89
C LYS A 79 -10.15 5.01 -15.06
N SER A 80 -9.20 4.34 -14.40
CA SER A 80 -8.27 4.96 -13.46
C SER A 80 -6.84 4.47 -13.66
N LYS A 81 -5.85 5.35 -13.52
CA LYS A 81 -4.44 4.95 -13.50
C LYS A 81 -4.09 4.16 -12.25
N ASN A 82 -4.69 4.51 -11.11
CA ASN A 82 -4.61 3.76 -9.87
C ASN A 82 -6.03 3.54 -9.33
N TRP A 83 -6.50 2.29 -9.36
CA TRP A 83 -7.88 1.97 -9.04
C TRP A 83 -8.16 1.88 -7.54
N VAL A 84 -7.12 1.80 -6.70
CA VAL A 84 -7.28 1.67 -5.24
C VAL A 84 -6.98 2.97 -4.50
N GLU A 85 -6.37 3.97 -5.15
CA GLU A 85 -5.90 5.22 -4.54
C GLU A 85 -6.92 5.87 -3.58
N ASP A 86 -8.07 6.30 -4.11
CA ASP A 86 -9.11 6.96 -3.29
C ASP A 86 -9.61 6.08 -2.15
N TRP A 87 -9.74 4.77 -2.39
CA TRP A 87 -10.22 3.84 -1.37
C TRP A 87 -9.19 3.63 -0.28
N TRP A 88 -7.91 3.50 -0.64
CA TRP A 88 -6.83 3.35 0.31
C TRP A 88 -6.71 4.60 1.18
N GLU A 89 -6.67 5.79 0.57
CA GLU A 89 -6.58 7.05 1.31
C GLU A 89 -7.75 7.20 2.31
N ASN A 90 -8.98 6.99 1.84
CA ASN A 90 -10.15 7.17 2.69
C ASN A 90 -10.30 6.08 3.76
N LEU A 91 -10.18 4.80 3.39
CA LEU A 91 -10.45 3.69 4.31
C LEU A 91 -9.29 3.41 5.25
N ALA A 92 -8.04 3.51 4.77
CA ALA A 92 -6.86 3.22 5.59
C ALA A 92 -6.42 4.42 6.44
N TYR A 93 -6.84 5.65 6.13
CA TYR A 93 -6.43 6.84 6.88
C TYR A 93 -7.58 7.77 7.25
N LEU A 94 -8.27 8.38 6.28
CA LEU A 94 -9.14 9.53 6.57
C LEU A 94 -10.42 9.19 7.36
N SER A 95 -10.88 7.93 7.30
CA SER A 95 -12.06 7.47 8.03
C SER A 95 -11.75 6.90 9.41
N ILE A 96 -10.48 6.63 9.72
CA ILE A 96 -10.07 6.07 11.01
C ILE A 96 -10.27 7.11 12.11
N ARG A 97 -10.90 6.69 13.22
CA ARG A 97 -11.23 7.56 14.36
C ARG A 97 -10.27 7.41 15.54
N LEU A 98 -9.22 6.61 15.38
CA LEU A 98 -8.16 6.48 16.36
C LEU A 98 -7.25 7.73 16.35
N PRO A 99 -6.61 8.07 17.48
CA PRO A 99 -5.60 9.11 17.51
C PRO A 99 -4.48 8.82 16.50
N LEU A 100 -4.01 9.85 15.78
CA LEU A 100 -2.89 9.69 14.84
C LEU A 100 -1.60 9.25 15.54
N ILE A 101 -1.36 9.78 16.74
CA ILE A 101 -0.26 9.37 17.62
C ILE A 101 -0.85 8.54 18.78
N PRO A 102 -0.35 7.33 19.06
CA PRO A 102 0.79 6.63 18.42
C PRO A 102 0.38 5.70 17.26
N CYS A 103 -0.89 5.67 16.86
CA CYS A 103 -1.42 4.55 16.07
C CYS A 103 -1.10 4.57 14.57
N CYS A 104 -0.87 5.75 13.98
CA CYS A 104 -0.75 5.90 12.53
C CYS A 104 0.51 6.65 12.08
N LEU A 105 1.20 7.34 12.98
CA LEU A 105 2.40 8.09 12.66
C LEU A 105 3.62 7.17 12.56
N MET A 106 4.30 7.21 11.42
CA MET A 106 5.65 6.67 11.29
C MET A 106 6.67 7.76 11.62
N ALA A 107 7.56 7.49 12.56
CA ALA A 107 8.67 8.38 12.90
C ALA A 107 10.00 7.66 12.63
N THR A 108 10.98 8.42 12.14
CA THR A 108 12.36 7.96 12.03
C THR A 108 13.29 9.04 12.57
N THR A 109 14.41 8.64 13.15
CA THR A 109 15.44 9.55 13.63
C THR A 109 16.38 9.90 12.48
N VAL A 110 16.84 11.15 12.44
CA VAL A 110 17.91 11.54 11.52
C VAL A 110 19.23 10.99 12.03
N ILE A 111 19.96 10.28 11.17
CA ILE A 111 21.35 9.89 11.45
C ILE A 111 22.19 11.15 11.22
N GLY A 112 22.75 11.75 12.28
CA GLY A 112 23.50 13.01 12.18
C GLY A 112 24.60 12.96 11.12
N GLU A 113 25.33 11.84 11.03
CA GLU A 113 26.40 11.65 10.06
C GLU A 113 25.92 11.80 8.61
N SER A 114 24.70 11.35 8.31
CA SER A 114 24.09 11.44 6.97
C SER A 114 23.86 12.88 6.50
N VAL A 115 23.86 13.84 7.43
CA VAL A 115 23.70 15.28 7.16
C VAL A 115 24.95 16.08 7.57
N GLY A 116 26.09 15.40 7.76
CA GLY A 116 27.36 16.05 8.10
C GLY A 116 27.45 16.56 9.54
N ILE A 117 26.58 16.09 10.43
CA ILE A 117 26.62 16.37 11.87
C ILE A 117 27.32 15.18 12.55
N PRO A 118 28.51 15.37 13.15
CA PRO A 118 29.22 14.25 13.78
C PRO A 118 28.44 13.73 14.99
N GLU A 119 28.49 12.41 15.23
CA GLU A 119 27.99 11.85 16.48
C GLU A 119 28.83 12.39 17.66
N THR A 120 28.15 12.87 18.69
CA THR A 120 28.79 13.26 19.95
C THR A 120 28.16 12.50 21.12
N PRO A 121 28.88 12.34 22.24
CA PRO A 121 28.36 11.68 23.43
C PRO A 121 26.99 12.19 23.92
N GLU A 122 26.70 13.47 23.70
CA GLU A 122 25.45 14.14 24.05
C GLU A 122 24.27 13.78 23.13
N HIS A 123 24.57 13.33 21.91
CA HIS A 123 23.60 12.98 20.86
C HIS A 123 23.40 11.46 20.71
N PHE A 124 24.11 10.64 21.49
CA PHE A 124 23.82 9.21 21.52
C PHE A 124 22.38 9.01 21.99
N LEU A 125 21.58 8.37 21.13
CA LEU A 125 20.38 7.70 21.61
C LEU A 125 20.85 6.77 22.74
N LYS A 126 20.38 7.01 23.96
CA LYS A 126 20.51 6.03 25.03
C LYS A 126 19.75 4.81 24.53
N THR A 127 20.46 3.87 23.92
CA THR A 127 19.88 2.65 23.41
C THR A 127 19.09 2.03 24.54
N VAL A 128 17.82 1.72 24.24
CA VAL A 128 17.01 0.86 25.08
C VAL A 128 17.75 -0.48 25.12
N ALA A 129 18.47 -0.73 26.21
CA ALA A 129 19.00 -2.05 26.52
C ALA A 129 17.84 -3.02 26.76
#